data_AF-A0A8S9YZZ3-F1
#
_entry.id   AF-A0A8S9YZZ3-F1
#
_cell.length_a   1.000
_cell.length_b   1.000
_cell.length_c   1.000
_cell.angle_alpha   90.00
_cell.angle_beta   90.00
_cell.angle_gamma   90.00
#
_symmetry.space_group_name_H-M   'P 1'
#
loop_
_entity.id
_entity.type
_entity.pdbx_description
1 polymer ?
#
loop_
_entity_poly.entity_id
_entity_poly.type
_entity_poly.pdbx_seq_one_letter_code
_entity_poly.pdbx_strand_id
1 'polypeptide(L)'
;MLFFFPLVWTTVGCGAFWFSGHYDAMLDYVRNLHLGSTIITCCKFVLCYPLVYHYLNGMRHLAWDYAIGFPIKTCNTTGAIVTALSLVVAAGLAVLKI
;
A
#
# COMPACT_ATOMS: atom_id res chain seq x y z
N MET A 1 6.26 15.73 1.84
CA MET A 1 6.98 14.99 0.78
C MET A 1 6.31 13.63 0.53
N LEU A 2 5.03 13.63 0.10
CA LEU A 2 4.25 12.41 -0.20
C LEU A 2 3.39 12.54 -1.47
N PHE A 3 3.52 13.62 -2.24
CA PHE A 3 2.61 13.90 -3.39
C PHE A 3 2.88 13.05 -4.64
N PHE A 4 4.04 12.40 -4.75
CA PHE A 4 4.40 11.66 -5.97
C PHE A 4 3.82 10.25 -6.02
N PHE A 5 3.69 9.62 -4.86
CA PHE A 5 3.28 8.23 -4.75
C PHE A 5 1.78 8.00 -5.08
N PRO A 6 0.83 8.82 -4.61
CA PRO A 6 -0.57 8.68 -4.98
C PRO A 6 -0.77 8.89 -6.48
N LEU A 7 -0.06 9.85 -7.08
CA LEU A 7 -0.20 10.15 -8.51
C LEU A 7 0.11 8.92 -9.37
N VAL A 8 1.20 8.21 -9.09
CA VAL A 8 1.59 6.99 -9.82
C VAL A 8 0.50 5.92 -9.75
N TRP A 9 0.05 5.54 -8.55
CA TRP A 9 -0.95 4.48 -8.41
C TRP A 9 -2.33 4.88 -8.91
N THR A 10 -2.71 6.16 -8.76
CA THR A 10 -3.93 6.70 -9.36
C THR A 10 -3.85 6.65 -10.88
N THR A 11 -2.74 7.06 -11.51
CA THR A 11 -2.59 6.95 -12.98
C THR A 11 -2.61 5.51 -13.46
N VAL A 12 -1.96 4.58 -12.75
CA VAL A 12 -1.99 3.14 -13.11
C VAL A 12 -3.40 2.58 -12.98
N GLY A 13 -4.12 2.89 -11.89
CA GLY A 13 -5.49 2.43 -11.68
C GLY A 13 -6.48 3.00 -12.69
N CYS A 14 -6.45 4.32 -12.92
CA CYS A 14 -7.30 4.98 -13.92
C CYS A 14 -6.96 4.52 -15.34
N GLY A 15 -5.67 4.36 -15.68
CA GLY A 15 -5.24 3.86 -16.98
C GLY A 15 -5.69 2.42 -17.24
N ALA A 16 -5.57 1.54 -16.24
CA ALA A 16 -6.04 0.16 -16.33
C ALA A 16 -7.57 0.09 -16.52
N PHE A 17 -8.33 0.92 -15.78
CA PHE A 17 -9.78 1.01 -15.94
C PHE A 17 -10.17 1.53 -17.34
N TRP A 18 -9.48 2.56 -17.83
CA TRP A 18 -9.78 3.14 -19.15
C TRP A 18 -9.44 2.20 -20.32
N PHE A 19 -8.48 1.28 -20.12
CA PHE A 19 -8.11 0.29 -21.14
C PHE A 19 -9.21 -0.75 -21.41
N SER A 20 -9.92 -1.21 -20.37
CA SER A 20 -10.98 -2.23 -20.51
C SER A 20 -12.41 -1.67 -20.40
N GLY A 21 -12.58 -0.47 -19.84
CA GLY A 21 -13.87 0.18 -19.57
C GLY A 21 -14.70 -0.44 -18.44
N HIS A 22 -14.39 -1.68 -18.02
CA HIS A 22 -15.09 -2.42 -16.98
C HIS A 22 -14.12 -3.27 -16.15
N TYR A 23 -14.40 -3.39 -14.86
CA TYR A 23 -13.57 -4.13 -13.89
C TYR A 23 -13.48 -5.63 -14.22
N ASP A 24 -14.60 -6.26 -14.58
CA ASP A 24 -14.67 -7.70 -14.83
C ASP A 24 -13.77 -8.12 -16.00
N ALA A 25 -13.76 -7.34 -17.09
CA ALA A 25 -12.91 -7.60 -18.24
C ALA A 25 -11.41 -7.56 -17.89
N MET A 26 -11.01 -6.67 -16.97
CA MET A 26 -9.61 -6.60 -16.53
C MET A 26 -9.25 -7.71 -15.55
N LEU A 27 -10.20 -8.11 -14.68
CA LEU A 27 -10.03 -9.30 -13.84
C LEU A 27 -9.85 -10.57 -14.66
N ASP A 28 -10.68 -10.77 -15.68
CA ASP A 28 -10.60 -11.94 -16.55
C ASP A 28 -9.31 -11.94 -17.36
N TYR A 29 -8.83 -10.78 -17.81
CA TYR A 29 -7.50 -10.66 -18.41
C TYR A 29 -6.40 -11.17 -17.46
N VAL A 30 -6.39 -10.71 -16.21
CA VAL A 30 -5.40 -11.14 -15.21
C VAL A 30 -5.53 -12.64 -14.87
N ARG A 31 -6.75 -13.18 -14.80
CA ARG A 31 -6.99 -14.62 -14.59
C ARG A 31 -6.43 -15.46 -15.74
N ASN A 32 -6.62 -15.01 -16.98
CA ASN A 32 -6.15 -15.70 -18.19
C ASN A 32 -4.63 -15.67 -18.39
N LEU A 33 -3.91 -14.82 -17.64
CA LEU A 33 -2.44 -14.88 -17.58
C LEU A 33 -1.94 -16.14 -16.84
N HIS A 34 -2.82 -16.90 -16.18
CA HIS A 34 -2.49 -18.12 -15.43
C HIS A 34 -1.31 -17.94 -14.46
N LEU A 35 -1.26 -16.79 -13.78
CA LEU A 35 -0.19 -16.46 -12.84
C LEU A 35 -0.25 -17.40 -11.63
N GLY A 36 0.93 -17.88 -11.22
CA GLY A 36 1.05 -18.70 -10.01
C GLY A 36 0.65 -17.92 -8.74
N SER A 37 0.16 -18.65 -7.73
CA SER A 37 -0.28 -18.09 -6.45
C SER A 37 0.75 -17.15 -5.82
N THR A 38 2.04 -17.51 -5.86
CA THR A 38 3.13 -16.70 -5.32
C THR A 38 3.22 -15.33 -5.99
N ILE A 39 3.11 -15.27 -7.33
CA ILE A 39 3.16 -14.01 -8.08
C ILE A 39 1.98 -13.13 -7.71
N ILE A 40 0.78 -13.71 -7.63
CA ILE A 40 -0.44 -12.99 -7.22
C ILE A 40 -0.28 -12.41 -5.81
N THR A 41 0.24 -13.20 -4.86
CA THR A 41 0.51 -12.72 -3.49
C THR A 41 1.53 -11.59 -3.48
N CYS A 42 2.61 -11.68 -4.26
CA CYS A 42 3.58 -10.59 -4.37
C CYS A 42 2.95 -9.30 -4.95
N CYS A 43 2.13 -9.43 -5.99
CA CYS A 43 1.40 -8.28 -6.56
C CYS A 43 0.45 -7.64 -5.54
N LYS A 44 -0.31 -8.46 -4.79
CA LYS A 44 -1.16 -7.99 -3.68
C LYS A 44 -0.33 -7.23 -2.64
N PHE A 45 0.82 -7.77 -2.24
CA PHE A 45 1.70 -7.10 -1.28
C PHE A 45 2.19 -5.73 -1.76
N VAL A 46 2.64 -5.63 -3.01
CA VAL A 46 3.11 -4.37 -3.62
C VAL A 46 2.00 -3.32 -3.63
N LEU A 47 0.75 -3.73 -3.86
CA LEU A 47 -0.41 -2.83 -3.79
C LEU A 47 -0.77 -2.44 -2.34
N CYS A 48 -0.74 -3.39 -1.40
CA CYS A 48 -1.13 -3.15 -0.01
C CYS A 48 -0.10 -2.32 0.77
N TYR A 49 1.20 -2.59 0.61
CA TYR A 49 2.26 -1.98 1.41
C TYR A 49 2.19 -0.46 1.50
N PRO A 50 2.13 0.29 0.38
CA PRO A 50 2.12 1.73 0.48
C PRO A 50 0.85 2.31 1.09
N LEU A 51 -0.31 1.65 0.89
CA LEU A 51 -1.56 2.08 1.51
C LEU A 51 -1.45 1.95 3.04
N VAL A 52 -0.97 0.81 3.52
CA VAL A 52 -0.76 0.55 4.94
C VAL A 52 0.30 1.49 5.53
N TYR A 53 1.42 1.69 4.83
CA TYR A 53 2.46 2.64 5.25
C TYR A 53 1.93 4.06 5.34
N HIS A 54 1.20 4.53 4.34
CA HIS A 54 0.63 5.86 4.35
C HIS A 54 -0.38 6.05 5.48
N TYR A 55 -1.23 5.05 5.74
CA TYR A 55 -2.20 5.09 6.82
C TYR A 55 -1.53 5.14 8.21
N LEU A 56 -0.59 4.23 8.48
CA LEU A 56 0.13 4.17 9.75
C LEU A 56 1.02 5.39 9.98
N ASN A 57 1.75 5.83 8.95
CA ASN A 57 2.54 7.05 9.03
C ASN A 57 1.65 8.29 9.13
N GLY A 58 0.47 8.29 8.52
CA GLY A 58 -0.54 9.34 8.67
C GLY A 58 -0.98 9.52 10.13
N MET A 59 -1.24 8.42 10.85
CA MET A 59 -1.51 8.49 12.30
C MET A 59 -0.33 9.08 13.08
N ARG A 60 0.91 8.76 12.70
CA ARG A 60 2.10 9.36 13.30
C ARG A 60 2.19 10.87 13.04
N HIS A 61 1.84 11.31 11.83
CA HIS A 61 1.75 12.73 11.49
C HIS A 61 0.67 13.44 12.32
N LEU A 62 -0.51 12.83 12.50
CA LEU A 62 -1.54 13.38 13.37
C LEU A 62 -1.05 13.53 14.82
N ALA A 63 -0.26 12.59 15.33
CA ALA A 63 0.37 12.73 16.65
C ALA A 63 1.33 13.94 16.71
N TRP A 64 2.05 14.22 15.62
CA TRP A 64 2.89 15.42 15.52
C TRP A 64 2.08 16.72 15.51
N ASP A 65 0.87 16.73 14.98
CA ASP A 65 -0.02 17.89 15.04
C ASP A 65 -0.42 18.24 16.49
N TYR A 66 -0.42 17.25 17.39
CA TYR A 66 -0.59 17.43 18.85
C TYR A 66 0.74 17.63 19.60
N ALA A 67 1.84 17.85 18.89
CA ALA A 67 3.19 17.98 19.44
C ALA A 67 3.75 16.74 20.17
N ILE A 68 3.26 15.55 19.83
CA ILE A 68 3.68 14.29 20.47
C ILE A 68 4.76 13.63 19.62
N GLY A 69 5.94 13.34 20.20
CA GLY A 69 6.97 12.54 19.52
C GLY A 69 8.00 13.33 18.70
N PHE A 70 8.15 14.63 18.96
CA PHE A 70 9.18 15.48 18.37
C PHE A 70 10.64 15.20 18.77
N PRO A 71 10.98 14.67 19.97
CA PRO A 71 12.36 14.33 20.28
C PRO A 71 12.93 13.38 19.22
N ILE A 72 14.14 13.66 18.71
CA ILE A 72 14.71 12.95 17.56
C ILE A 72 14.77 11.43 17.76
N LYS A 73 15.05 10.98 18.99
CA LYS A 73 15.04 9.56 19.34
C LYS A 73 13.65 8.95 19.14
N THR A 74 12.61 9.61 19.66
CA THR A 74 11.21 9.16 19.51
C THR A 74 10.77 9.21 18.05
N CYS A 75 11.13 10.27 17.32
CA CYS A 75 10.85 10.39 15.89
C CYS A 75 11.45 9.22 15.08
N ASN A 76 12.72 8.88 15.34
CA ASN A 76 13.39 7.76 14.68
C ASN A 76 12.79 6.41 15.06
N THR A 77 12.53 6.18 16.36
CA THR A 77 11.93 4.93 16.84
C THR A 77 10.53 4.72 16.26
N THR A 78 9.68 5.76 16.29
CA THR A 78 8.32 5.68 15.73
C THR A 78 8.34 5.51 14.21
N GLY A 79 9.30 6.10 13.50
CA GLY A 79 9.49 5.88 12.07
C GLY A 79 9.87 4.43 11.73
N ALA A 80 10.78 3.83 12.51
CA ALA A 80 11.16 2.43 12.35
C ALA A 80 9.98 1.49 12.66
N ILE A 81 9.24 1.77 13.74
CA ILE A 81 8.03 1.00 14.12
C ILE A 81 6.99 1.04 13.00
N VAL A 82 6.66 2.22 12.48
CA VAL A 82 5.69 2.35 11.39
C VAL A 82 6.16 1.54 10.18
N THR A 83 7.42 1.67 9.78
CA THR A 83 7.97 0.93 8.62
C THR A 83 7.85 -0.59 8.78
N ALA A 84 8.25 -1.12 9.94
CA ALA A 84 8.17 -2.56 10.23
C ALA A 84 6.73 -3.05 10.34
N LEU A 85 5.86 -2.31 11.03
CA LEU A 85 4.46 -2.66 11.20
C LEU A 85 3.73 -2.66 9.85
N SER A 86 4.04 -1.72 8.96
CA SER A 86 3.47 -1.70 7.61
C SER A 86 3.85 -2.93 6.78
N LEU A 87 5.09 -3.43 6.90
CA LEU A 87 5.51 -4.65 6.21
C LEU A 87 4.70 -5.85 6.71
N VAL A 88 4.53 -5.99 8.03
CA VAL A 88 3.81 -7.11 8.64
C VAL A 88 2.32 -7.08 8.26
N VAL A 89 1.67 -5.93 8.40
CA VAL A 89 0.24 -5.78 8.10
C VAL A 89 -0.02 -5.98 6.60
N ALA A 90 0.82 -5.41 5.72
CA ALA A 90 0.67 -5.62 4.28
C ALA A 90 0.90 -7.07 3.85
N ALA A 91 1.86 -7.76 4.46
CA ALA A 91 2.08 -9.20 4.23
C ALA A 91 0.87 -10.03 4.67
N GLY A 92 0.32 -9.73 5.86
CA GLY A 92 -0.90 -10.35 6.36
C GLY A 92 -2.08 -10.16 5.41
N LEU A 93 -2.31 -8.93 4.93
CA LEU A 93 -3.36 -8.64 3.96
C LEU A 93 -3.16 -9.36 2.62
N ALA A 94 -1.91 -9.48 2.14
CA ALA A 94 -1.59 -10.10 0.86
C ALA A 94 -1.87 -11.61 0.82
N VAL A 95 -1.80 -12.29 1.97
CA VAL A 95 -2.05 -13.74 2.08
C VAL A 95 -3.50 -14.10 2.41
N LEU A 96 -4.34 -13.12 2.74
CA LEU A 96 -5.77 -13.35 2.97
C LEU A 96 -6.43 -13.92 1.70
N LYS A 97 -7.11 -15.04 1.89
CA LYS A 97 -8.00 -15.64 0.90
C LYS A 97 -9.41 -15.17 1.23
N ILE A 98 -9.96 -14.35 0.34
CA ILE A 98 -11.34 -13.83 0.38
C ILE A 98 -12.07 -14.45 -0.79
#